data_AF-A0A961NV26-F1
#
_entry.id   AF-A0A961NV26-F1
#
_cell.length_a   1.000
_cell.length_b   1.000
_cell.length_c   1.000
_cell.angle_alpha   90.00
_cell.angle_beta   90.00
_cell.angle_gamma   90.00
#
_symmetry.space_group_name_H-M   'P 1'
#
loop_
_entity.id
_entity.type
_entity.pdbx_description
1 polymer ?
#
loop_
_entity_poly.entity_id
_entity_poly.type
_entity_poly.pdbx_seq_one_letter_code
_entity_poly.pdbx_strand_id
1 'polypeptide(L)'
;DYSFGDNWYIPLQIAAAVNDFRGYAGYVEGFVGLGYETDTFFNDRLQGYAQIMYGLNDLAITPAHDPGALVYPSVGFNYNLSDKFSLYAQAGKIGSIAQWTDPGSGKQFDGTTIGLGVSYRFGQPVWR
;
A
#
# COMPACT_ATOMS: atom_id res chain seq x y z
N ASP A 1 -4.56 -8.43 -4.16
CA ASP A 1 -3.37 -9.11 -3.62
C ASP A 1 -3.34 -10.55 -4.05
N TYR A 2 -2.15 -11.14 -4.13
CA TYR A 2 -1.95 -12.55 -4.42
C TYR A 2 -1.26 -13.22 -3.23
N SER A 3 -1.98 -14.08 -2.51
CA SER A 3 -1.44 -14.83 -1.37
C SER A 3 -0.59 -16.01 -1.84
N PHE A 4 0.53 -16.25 -1.16
CA PHE A 4 1.41 -17.39 -1.41
C PHE A 4 2.05 -17.88 -0.10
N GLY A 5 2.15 -19.19 0.07
CA GLY A 5 2.42 -19.77 1.39
C GLY A 5 1.29 -19.44 2.36
N ASP A 6 1.57 -19.58 3.66
CA ASP A 6 0.52 -19.47 4.69
C ASP A 6 0.20 -18.02 5.06
N ASN A 7 1.21 -17.15 5.04
CA ASN A 7 1.11 -15.80 5.62
C ASN A 7 1.68 -14.70 4.71
N TRP A 8 2.20 -15.03 3.53
CA TRP A 8 2.82 -14.05 2.64
C TRP A 8 1.89 -13.70 1.48
N TYR A 9 1.99 -12.48 0.99
CA TYR A 9 1.24 -12.04 -0.18
C TYR A 9 1.98 -10.96 -0.97
N ILE A 10 1.61 -10.83 -2.24
CA ILE A 10 2.05 -9.74 -3.11
C ILE A 10 0.91 -8.72 -3.17
N PRO A 11 1.03 -7.56 -2.49
CA PRO A 11 0.10 -6.45 -2.66
C PRO A 11 0.30 -5.74 -3.99
N LEU A 12 -0.81 -5.26 -4.55
CA LEU A 12 -0.84 -4.31 -5.65
C LEU A 12 -1.83 -3.19 -5.29
N GLN A 13 -1.37 -1.95 -5.30
CA GLN A 13 -2.20 -0.80 -4.96
C GLN A 13 -2.09 0.28 -6.06
N ILE A 14 -3.24 0.87 -6.40
CA ILE A 14 -3.33 2.08 -7.21
C ILE A 14 -4.09 3.12 -6.41
N ALA A 15 -3.56 4.33 -6.34
CA ALA A 15 -4.18 5.45 -5.65
C ALA A 15 -4.24 6.67 -6.56
N ALA A 16 -5.29 7.47 -6.41
CA ALA A 16 -5.42 8.75 -7.11
C ALA A 16 -5.94 9.81 -6.12
N ALA A 17 -5.40 11.02 -6.22
CA ALA A 17 -5.87 12.19 -5.50
C ALA A 17 -6.26 13.28 -6.51
N VAL A 18 -7.26 14.09 -6.17
CA VAL A 18 -7.71 15.22 -7.00
C VAL A 18 -7.10 16.55 -6.55
N ASN A 19 -6.53 16.61 -5.35
CA ASN A 19 -5.92 17.81 -4.83
C ASN A 19 -4.58 18.07 -5.51
N ASP A 20 -4.23 19.34 -5.64
CA ASP A 20 -2.98 19.73 -6.29
C ASP A 20 -1.76 19.24 -5.50
N PHE A 21 -0.86 18.52 -6.16
CA PHE A 21 0.47 18.25 -5.62
C PHE A 21 1.48 19.15 -6.31
N ARG A 22 2.14 20.04 -5.54
CA ARG A 22 3.09 21.04 -6.06
C ARG A 22 2.54 21.89 -7.22
N GLY A 23 1.23 22.15 -7.23
CA GLY A 23 0.55 22.98 -8.24
C GLY A 23 0.07 22.24 -9.50
N TYR A 24 0.15 20.90 -9.52
CA TYR A 24 -0.43 20.07 -10.59
C TYR A 24 -1.73 19.43 -10.13
N ALA A 25 -2.77 19.59 -10.96
CA ALA A 25 -4.09 19.05 -10.70
C ALA A 25 -4.09 17.53 -10.74
N GLY A 26 -4.35 16.94 -9.58
CA GLY A 26 -4.44 15.50 -9.40
C GLY A 26 -3.10 14.77 -9.48
N TYR A 27 -3.11 13.57 -8.93
CA TYR A 27 -1.92 12.75 -8.75
C TYR A 27 -2.30 11.27 -8.70
N VAL A 28 -1.55 10.41 -9.40
CA VAL A 28 -1.78 8.97 -9.42
C VAL A 28 -0.50 8.25 -9.02
N GLU A 29 -0.64 7.21 -8.21
CA GLU A 29 0.44 6.33 -7.77
C GLU A 29 0.08 4.86 -8.01
N GLY A 30 1.09 4.08 -8.37
CA GLY A 30 1.01 2.62 -8.44
C GLY A 30 2.11 2.00 -7.59
N PHE A 31 1.74 1.00 -6.78
CA PHE A 31 2.62 0.29 -5.86
C PHE A 31 2.48 -1.22 -6.01
N VAL A 32 3.61 -1.93 -5.88
CA VAL A 32 3.67 -3.39 -5.76
C VAL A 32 4.66 -3.73 -4.66
N GLY A 33 4.47 -4.84 -3.94
CA GLY A 33 5.37 -5.15 -2.84
C GLY A 33 5.31 -6.55 -2.30
N LEU A 34 5.67 -6.63 -1.03
CA LEU A 34 5.63 -7.85 -0.22
C LEU A 34 4.88 -7.54 1.08
N GLY A 35 3.92 -8.38 1.39
CA GLY A 35 3.13 -8.31 2.60
C GLY A 35 3.19 -9.60 3.39
N TYR A 36 3.02 -9.46 4.69
CA TYR A 36 2.87 -10.54 5.65
C TYR A 36 1.60 -10.30 6.46
N GLU A 37 0.77 -11.32 6.60
CA GLU A 37 -0.42 -11.33 7.43
C GLU A 37 -0.32 -12.37 8.54
N THR A 38 -0.84 -12.06 9.72
CA THR A 38 -0.90 -13.04 10.81
C THR A 38 -1.95 -14.09 10.53
N ASP A 39 -1.95 -15.17 11.30
CA ASP A 39 -3.16 -15.97 11.46
C ASP A 39 -4.29 -15.13 12.07
N THR A 40 -5.52 -15.59 11.91
CA THR A 40 -6.67 -14.91 12.51
C THR A 40 -6.70 -15.09 14.02
N PHE A 41 -7.13 -14.05 14.72
CA PHE A 41 -7.30 -14.02 16.17
C PHE A 41 -8.63 -13.34 16.53
N PHE A 42 -9.03 -13.39 17.82
CA PHE A 42 -10.35 -12.97 18.29
C PHE A 42 -11.51 -13.64 17.52
N ASN A 43 -11.65 -14.96 17.70
CA ASN A 43 -12.70 -15.78 17.09
C ASN A 43 -12.69 -15.71 15.54
N ASP A 44 -11.50 -15.80 14.95
CA ASP A 44 -11.26 -15.76 13.50
C ASP A 44 -11.69 -14.48 12.78
N ARG A 45 -11.95 -13.41 13.55
CA ARG A 45 -12.45 -12.15 13.00
C ARG A 45 -11.37 -11.14 12.71
N LEU A 46 -10.26 -11.13 13.45
CA LEU A 46 -9.21 -10.14 13.28
C LEU A 46 -7.96 -10.76 12.68
N GLN A 47 -7.35 -10.06 11.74
CA GLN A 47 -6.08 -10.43 11.13
C GLN A 47 -5.21 -9.18 11.03
N GLY A 48 -3.98 -9.24 11.54
CA GLY A 48 -3.02 -8.15 11.41
C GLY A 48 -2.21 -8.34 10.14
N TYR A 49 -1.75 -7.25 9.55
CA TYR A 49 -0.78 -7.33 8.45
C TYR A 49 0.23 -6.19 8.48
N ALA A 50 1.37 -6.45 7.87
CA ALA A 50 2.39 -5.46 7.55
C ALA A 50 2.83 -5.67 6.11
N GLN A 51 3.13 -4.58 5.42
CA GLN A 51 3.62 -4.66 4.04
C GLN A 51 4.62 -3.54 3.76
N ILE A 52 5.51 -3.82 2.82
CA ILE A 52 6.39 -2.83 2.22
C ILE A 52 6.20 -2.87 0.72
N MET A 53 5.95 -1.72 0.13
CA MET A 53 5.72 -1.61 -1.30
C MET A 53 6.67 -0.62 -1.93
N TYR A 54 7.01 -0.88 -3.19
CA TYR A 54 7.76 -0.02 -4.08
C TYR A 54 6.82 0.47 -5.17
N GLY A 55 6.90 1.75 -5.50
CA GLY A 55 5.97 2.35 -6.45
C GLY A 55 6.55 3.47 -7.27
N LEU A 56 5.77 3.85 -8.26
CA LEU A 56 6.01 4.99 -9.14
C LEU A 56 4.78 5.89 -9.08
N ASN A 57 4.99 7.13 -9.51
CA ASN A 57 3.97 8.14 -9.53
C ASN A 57 3.93 8.86 -10.88
N ASP A 58 2.76 9.41 -11.22
CA ASP A 58 2.49 10.02 -12.53
C ASP A 58 3.18 11.39 -12.74
N LEU A 59 3.80 11.97 -11.70
CA LEU A 59 4.55 13.22 -11.85
C LEU A 59 5.86 13.03 -12.64
N ALA A 60 6.23 11.79 -12.95
CA ALA A 60 7.35 11.48 -13.84
C ALA A 60 7.18 12.06 -15.27
N ILE A 61 5.97 12.53 -15.64
CA ILE A 61 5.72 13.24 -16.90
C ILE A 61 6.37 14.64 -16.89
N THR A 62 6.57 15.26 -15.72
CA THR A 62 7.27 16.56 -15.59
C THR A 62 8.55 16.43 -14.76
N PRO A 63 9.74 16.39 -15.39
CA PRO A 63 11.02 16.13 -14.72
C PRO A 63 11.36 17.08 -13.57
N ALA A 64 10.82 18.31 -13.60
CA ALA A 64 11.09 19.33 -12.58
C ALA A 64 10.46 19.03 -11.20
N HIS A 65 9.47 18.14 -11.13
CA HIS A 65 8.73 17.85 -9.90
C HIS A 65 8.66 16.37 -9.54
N ASP A 66 9.28 15.51 -10.36
CA ASP A 66 9.36 14.07 -10.16
C ASP A 66 9.98 13.74 -8.78
N PRO A 67 9.22 13.16 -7.84
CA PRO A 67 9.77 12.70 -6.58
C PRO A 67 10.56 11.40 -6.74
N GLY A 68 10.62 10.79 -7.92
CA GLY A 68 11.30 9.54 -8.19
C GLY A 68 10.53 8.33 -7.69
N ALA A 69 11.25 7.22 -7.55
CA ALA A 69 10.68 5.99 -7.00
C ALA A 69 10.27 6.16 -5.53
N LEU A 70 9.15 5.56 -5.16
CA LEU A 70 8.54 5.67 -3.84
C LEU A 70 8.62 4.35 -3.09
N VAL A 71 8.75 4.45 -1.77
CA VAL A 71 8.59 3.32 -0.84
C VAL A 71 7.39 3.60 0.07
N TYR A 72 6.61 2.55 0.33
CA TYR A 72 5.42 2.61 1.16
C TYR A 72 5.37 1.45 2.16
N PRO A 73 6.03 1.60 3.33
CA PRO A 73 5.75 0.76 4.49
C PRO A 73 4.37 1.07 5.10
N SER A 74 3.62 0.04 5.41
CA SER A 74 2.33 0.16 6.10
C SER A 74 2.03 -1.04 6.99
N VAL A 75 1.16 -0.80 7.97
CA VAL A 75 0.58 -1.81 8.85
C VAL A 75 -0.92 -1.61 8.90
N GLY A 76 -1.65 -2.69 9.14
CA GLY A 76 -3.09 -2.63 9.19
C GLY A 76 -3.72 -3.86 9.82
N PHE A 77 -5.04 -3.86 9.81
CA PHE A 77 -5.84 -4.99 10.26
C PHE A 77 -7.05 -5.18 9.35
N ASN A 78 -7.44 -6.45 9.20
CA ASN A 78 -8.67 -6.87 8.58
C ASN A 78 -9.65 -7.37 9.66
N TYR A 79 -10.89 -6.93 9.59
CA TYR A 79 -12.02 -7.46 10.35
C TYR A 79 -12.94 -8.26 9.42
N ASN A 80 -12.94 -9.58 9.55
CA ASN A 80 -13.71 -10.49 8.73
C ASN A 80 -15.21 -10.39 9.09
N LEU A 81 -16.01 -9.96 8.12
CA LEU A 81 -17.47 -9.94 8.21
C LEU A 81 -18.06 -11.29 7.80
N SER A 82 -17.37 -12.00 6.90
CA SER A 82 -17.73 -13.33 6.39
C SER A 82 -16.48 -13.96 5.75
N ASP A 83 -16.63 -15.17 5.20
CA ASP A 83 -15.58 -15.86 4.44
C ASP A 83 -15.11 -15.09 3.18
N LYS A 84 -15.86 -14.07 2.75
CA LYS A 84 -15.57 -13.31 1.52
C LYS A 84 -15.35 -11.83 1.73
N PHE A 85 -15.93 -11.25 2.76
CA PHE A 85 -15.90 -9.81 2.99
C PHE A 85 -15.19 -9.49 4.29
N SER A 86 -14.30 -8.50 4.23
CA SER A 86 -13.64 -7.94 5.41
C SER A 86 -13.62 -6.43 5.32
N LEU A 87 -13.67 -5.76 6.46
CA LEU A 87 -13.31 -4.35 6.57
C LEU A 87 -11.82 -4.27 6.82
N TYR A 88 -11.11 -3.32 6.22
CA TYR A 88 -9.72 -3.07 6.54
C TYR A 88 -9.52 -1.66 7.05
N ALA A 89 -8.53 -1.52 7.92
CA ALA A 89 -7.94 -0.24 8.28
C ALA A 89 -6.43 -0.34 8.19
N GLN A 90 -5.79 0.72 7.70
CA GLN A 90 -4.35 0.78 7.54
C GLN A 90 -3.80 2.15 7.87
N ALA A 91 -2.55 2.16 8.31
CA ALA A 91 -1.75 3.37 8.41
C ALA A 91 -0.36 3.10 7.84
N GLY A 92 0.26 4.13 7.26
CA GLY A 92 1.63 4.00 6.80
C GLY A 92 2.26 5.32 6.37
N LYS A 93 3.42 5.18 5.74
CA LYS A 93 4.26 6.28 5.30
C LYS A 93 4.66 6.08 3.86
N ILE A 94 4.56 7.12 3.05
CA ILE A 94 5.09 7.11 1.68
C ILE A 94 6.30 8.04 1.66
N GLY A 95 7.41 7.57 1.09
CA GLY A 95 8.63 8.36 0.98
C GLY A 95 9.33 8.17 -0.36
N SER A 96 9.94 9.22 -0.89
CA SER A 96 10.85 9.09 -2.02
C SER A 96 12.13 8.37 -1.61
N ILE A 97 12.53 7.36 -2.39
CA ILE A 97 13.76 6.60 -2.18
C ILE A 97 15.00 7.49 -2.38
N ALA A 98 14.90 8.48 -3.27
CA ALA A 98 15.99 9.41 -3.56
C ALA A 98 16.45 10.17 -2.32
N GLN A 99 15.61 10.34 -1.30
CA GLN A 99 15.98 10.95 -0.03
C GLN A 99 17.11 10.21 0.69
N TRP A 100 17.25 8.90 0.46
CA TRP A 100 18.31 8.08 1.06
C TRP A 100 19.40 7.70 0.07
N THR A 101 19.09 7.60 -1.23
CA THR A 101 20.06 7.16 -2.25
C THR A 101 20.72 8.32 -3.01
N ASP A 102 20.06 9.46 -3.12
CA ASP A 102 20.56 10.67 -3.78
C ASP A 102 20.00 11.96 -3.10
N PRO A 103 20.44 12.25 -1.87
CA PRO A 103 19.91 13.35 -1.07
C PRO A 103 20.15 14.75 -1.67
N GLY A 104 21.04 14.88 -2.65
CA GLY A 104 21.33 16.14 -3.37
C GLY A 104 20.38 16.44 -4.53
N SER A 105 19.54 15.48 -4.93
CA SER A 105 18.66 15.59 -6.11
C SER A 105 17.48 16.56 -5.95
N GLY A 106 17.16 16.98 -4.72
CA GLY A 106 15.94 17.75 -4.43
C GLY A 106 14.64 16.95 -4.58
N LYS A 107 14.72 15.65 -4.89
CA LYS A 107 13.59 14.73 -5.00
C LYS A 107 13.17 14.26 -3.61
N GLN A 108 12.36 15.10 -2.95
CA GLN A 108 11.84 14.83 -1.61
C GLN A 108 10.31 14.69 -1.66
N PHE A 109 9.81 13.61 -1.06
CA PHE A 109 8.40 13.33 -0.87
C PHE A 109 8.26 12.58 0.44
N ASP A 110 7.40 13.07 1.33
CA ASP A 110 6.96 12.36 2.54
C ASP A 110 5.45 12.52 2.65
N GLY A 111 4.78 11.43 3.00
CA GLY A 111 3.34 11.39 3.19
C GLY A 111 2.98 10.45 4.33
N THR A 112 1.97 10.81 5.10
CA THR A 112 1.34 9.91 6.06
C THR A 112 0.00 9.48 5.50
N THR A 113 -0.26 8.18 5.51
CA THR A 113 -1.50 7.63 4.95
C THR A 113 -2.32 6.96 6.05
N ILE A 114 -3.63 7.15 5.96
CA ILE A 114 -4.62 6.43 6.73
C ILE A 114 -5.65 5.94 5.73
N GLY A 115 -5.98 4.65 5.77
CA GLY A 115 -6.95 4.03 4.86
C GLY A 115 -8.00 3.24 5.63
N LEU A 116 -9.22 3.27 5.11
CA LEU A 116 -10.35 2.45 5.54
C LEU A 116 -11.05 1.94 4.28
N GLY A 117 -11.48 0.69 4.28
CA GLY A 117 -12.18 0.15 3.12
C GLY A 117 -12.74 -1.24 3.32
N VAL A 118 -13.18 -1.82 2.21
CA VAL A 118 -13.77 -3.16 2.16
C VAL A 118 -12.94 -4.01 1.21
N SER A 119 -12.63 -5.22 1.65
CA SER A 119 -11.95 -6.24 0.86
C SER A 119 -12.90 -7.35 0.48
N TYR A 120 -12.78 -7.85 -0.74
CA TYR A 120 -13.47 -9.04 -1.24
C TYR A 120 -12.47 -10.14 -1.59
N ARG A 121 -12.67 -11.35 -1.07
CA ARG A 121 -11.83 -12.51 -1.32
C ARG A 121 -12.45 -13.40 -2.40
N PHE A 122 -11.74 -13.56 -3.52
CA PHE A 122 -12.20 -14.30 -4.70
C PHE A 122 -12.16 -15.83 -4.53
N GLY A 123 -11.34 -16.36 -3.61
CA GLY A 123 -11.27 -17.79 -3.31
C GLY A 123 -10.63 -18.06 -1.94
N GLN A 124 -11.07 -19.12 -1.28
CA GLN A 124 -10.38 -19.69 -0.13
C GLN A 124 -9.49 -20.83 -0.64
N PRO A 125 -8.24 -20.96 -0.18
CA PRO A 125 -7.46 -22.15 -0.48
C PRO A 125 -8.22 -23.36 0.07
N VAL A 126 -8.58 -24.29 -0.82
CA VAL A 126 -9.16 -25.57 -0.42
C VAL A 126 -7.98 -26.47 -0.08
N TRP A 127 -7.49 -26.40 1.16
CA TRP A 127 -6.52 -27.38 1.65
C TRP A 127 -7.24 -28.73 1.78
N ARG A 128 -6.84 -29.71 0.97
CA ARG A 128 -7.22 -31.12 1.10
C ARG A 128 -6.07 -31.91 1.69
#